data_AF-A0A1I5SKB1-F1
#
_entry.id   AF-A0A1I5SKB1-F1
#
_cell.length_a   1.000
_cell.length_b   1.000
_cell.length_c   1.000
_cell.angle_alpha   90.00
_cell.angle_beta   90.00
_cell.angle_gamma   90.00
#
_symmetry.space_group_name_H-M   'P 1'
#
loop_
_entity.id
_entity.type
_entity.pdbx_description
1 polymer ?
#
loop_
_entity_poly.entity_id
_entity_poly.type
_entity_poly.pdbx_seq_one_letter_code
_entity_poly.pdbx_strand_id
1 'polypeptide(L)'
;MDPRTVFPGTSCRRDAAPSDTSCWGARVFAVVLTVLLVSSGVGAAAEFPALQTGDVETDTVVLEAAVDEDGDARWSIEYRVALDDQNTTEAFESLQQDIERNTSDYRGQFASRMESTVAAAENATGREMAVENVTVEAQTSPLSGEYGIVRYGFDWVAFAEVSDGQIAAGDALAGLFLDADTELTISWPEGYVTNVVEPEPDREGENSVTWTGPREFDVGQPRVVVRPAGGTPPLGAIVGIVLFAAAGIVWYYRRQQAARAREASEGGAPGSGASGSDAPTDAEADSDGTPAAVGGATDEPQAADDTSEELLSPEERVMRLLERNGGRMKQKAVTEELDWSAARTSQVVSDLRDEGEVESFRLGRENVLKFPDDEDDPPPSGR
;
A
#
# COMPACT_ATOMS: atom_id res chain seq x y z
N MET A 1 -5.51 -33.46 64.06
CA MET A 1 -5.82 -33.14 65.48
C MET A 1 -6.67 -31.89 65.50
N ASP A 2 -7.66 -31.83 66.38
CA ASP A 2 -8.40 -30.60 66.74
C ASP A 2 -8.08 -30.33 68.23
N PRO A 3 -7.88 -29.07 68.64
CA PRO A 3 -8.73 -28.61 69.74
C PRO A 3 -9.08 -27.11 69.76
N ARG A 4 -10.39 -26.83 69.88
CA ARG A 4 -11.02 -25.87 70.86
C ARG A 4 -10.79 -24.36 70.58
N THR A 5 -11.67 -23.38 70.89
CA THR A 5 -12.93 -23.26 71.68
C THR A 5 -13.60 -21.92 71.24
N VAL A 6 -14.89 -21.80 70.88
CA VAL A 6 -16.11 -21.64 71.73
C VAL A 6 -16.24 -20.27 72.46
N PHE A 7 -16.96 -19.32 71.82
CA PHE A 7 -17.92 -18.30 72.36
C PHE A 7 -17.47 -17.23 73.40
N PRO A 8 -18.29 -16.19 73.75
CA PRO A 8 -19.44 -15.54 73.07
C PRO A 8 -19.47 -13.97 73.07
N GLY A 9 -20.33 -13.38 72.23
CA GLY A 9 -21.47 -12.52 72.68
C GLY A 9 -21.31 -11.08 73.23
N THR A 10 -21.88 -10.14 72.46
CA THR A 10 -22.80 -9.03 72.87
C THR A 10 -22.30 -7.73 73.56
N SER A 11 -22.37 -6.64 72.77
CA SER A 11 -22.93 -5.30 73.11
C SER A 11 -22.43 -4.46 74.30
N CYS A 12 -21.94 -3.25 73.99
CA CYS A 12 -22.25 -2.01 74.72
C CYS A 12 -22.34 -0.81 73.74
N ARG A 13 -23.03 0.26 74.14
CA ARG A 13 -23.41 1.43 73.33
C ARG A 13 -23.37 2.70 74.20
N ARG A 14 -23.13 3.88 73.59
CA ARG A 14 -23.17 5.25 74.18
C ARG A 14 -22.02 5.56 75.16
N ASP A 15 -21.54 6.81 75.31
CA ASP A 15 -21.80 8.12 74.63
C ASP A 15 -20.41 8.82 74.43
N ALA A 16 -20.19 10.05 73.93
CA ALA A 16 -21.02 11.26 73.82
C ALA A 16 -20.63 12.13 72.59
N ALA A 17 -20.63 13.48 72.72
CA ALA A 17 -20.34 14.50 71.69
C ALA A 17 -19.77 15.79 72.37
N PRO A 18 -19.76 17.00 71.77
CA PRO A 18 -19.32 17.45 70.43
C PRO A 18 -18.29 18.62 70.46
N SER A 19 -17.63 18.95 69.34
CA SER A 19 -17.27 20.36 68.99
C SER A 19 -16.77 20.54 67.55
N ASP A 20 -17.54 21.28 66.76
CA ASP A 20 -17.23 22.26 65.69
C ASP A 20 -16.04 22.16 64.69
N THR A 21 -16.37 22.76 63.52
CA THR A 21 -15.54 23.38 62.47
C THR A 21 -15.16 22.59 61.20
N SER A 22 -15.59 23.17 60.07
CA SER A 22 -14.83 23.36 58.80
C SER A 22 -15.20 22.54 57.54
N CYS A 23 -15.51 23.31 56.49
CA CYS A 23 -15.40 23.03 55.03
C CYS A 23 -16.30 21.93 54.42
N TRP A 24 -17.21 22.25 53.47
CA TRP A 24 -17.02 22.68 52.07
C TRP A 24 -16.53 21.53 51.17
N GLY A 25 -17.16 21.18 50.03
CA GLY A 25 -18.27 21.84 49.31
C GLY A 25 -19.12 20.88 48.47
N ALA A 26 -19.98 21.46 47.62
CA ALA A 26 -21.08 20.75 46.95
C ALA A 26 -20.65 19.84 45.78
N ARG A 27 -21.36 18.73 45.61
CA ARG A 27 -21.37 17.94 44.36
C ARG A 27 -22.55 18.38 43.49
N VAL A 28 -22.27 19.03 42.36
CA VAL A 28 -23.24 19.28 41.29
C VAL A 28 -22.96 18.29 40.16
N PHE A 29 -23.99 17.58 39.71
CA PHE A 29 -23.93 16.70 38.54
C PHE A 29 -23.73 17.52 37.27
N ALA A 30 -22.65 17.28 36.54
CA ALA A 30 -22.49 17.72 35.15
C ALA A 30 -22.69 16.51 34.23
N VAL A 31 -23.75 16.54 33.42
CA VAL A 31 -23.98 15.55 32.36
C VAL A 31 -23.08 15.93 31.19
N VAL A 32 -21.97 15.22 31.01
CA VAL A 32 -21.14 15.31 29.80
C VAL A 32 -21.71 14.35 28.78
N LEU A 33 -22.24 14.90 27.70
CA LEU A 33 -22.80 14.16 26.58
C LEU A 33 -21.65 13.77 25.63
N THR A 34 -20.98 12.66 25.93
CA THR A 34 -19.86 12.16 25.13
C THR A 34 -20.37 11.69 23.78
N VAL A 35 -20.07 12.44 22.72
CA VAL A 35 -20.30 11.99 21.34
C VAL A 35 -19.33 10.84 21.06
N LEU A 36 -19.85 9.62 20.98
CA LEU A 36 -19.15 8.46 20.44
C LEU A 36 -18.96 8.66 18.94
N LEU A 37 -17.89 9.36 18.57
CA LEU A 37 -17.31 9.29 17.24
C LEU A 37 -16.69 7.90 17.09
N VAL A 38 -17.49 6.97 16.55
CA VAL A 38 -16.98 5.72 16.00
C VAL A 38 -16.18 6.07 14.75
N SER A 39 -14.89 6.35 14.94
CA SER A 39 -13.92 6.33 13.86
C SER A 39 -13.73 4.87 13.45
N SER A 40 -14.58 4.40 12.55
CA SER A 40 -14.38 3.17 11.81
C SER A 40 -13.10 3.31 10.98
N GLY A 41 -11.98 2.90 11.56
CA GLY A 41 -10.70 2.82 10.87
C GLY A 41 -10.78 1.78 9.77
N VAL A 42 -10.95 2.24 8.53
CA VAL A 42 -10.80 1.42 7.33
C VAL A 42 -9.35 1.60 6.88
N GLY A 43 -8.59 0.51 6.84
CA GLY A 43 -7.15 0.52 6.59
C GLY A 43 -6.32 0.31 7.86
N ALA A 44 -6.42 -0.89 8.44
CA ALA A 44 -5.27 -1.46 9.12
C ALA A 44 -4.34 -1.99 8.02
N ALA A 45 -3.27 -1.26 7.74
CA ALA A 45 -2.23 -1.73 6.82
C ALA A 45 -1.59 -3.01 7.39
N ALA A 46 -1.38 -4.01 6.56
CA ALA A 46 -0.67 -5.23 6.95
C ALA A 46 0.84 -4.95 7.05
N GLU A 47 1.28 -4.29 8.12
CA GLU A 47 2.71 -4.04 8.37
C GLU A 47 3.39 -5.31 8.88
N PHE A 48 4.41 -5.82 8.17
CA PHE A 48 5.32 -6.83 8.74
C PHE A 48 6.27 -6.13 9.72
N PRO A 49 6.37 -6.59 10.98
CA PRO A 49 7.23 -5.94 11.95
C PRO A 49 8.71 -6.24 11.66
N ALA A 50 9.48 -5.20 11.37
CA ALA A 50 10.94 -5.30 11.34
C ALA A 50 11.48 -5.80 12.70
N LEU A 51 12.55 -6.60 12.68
CA LEU A 51 13.24 -6.99 13.91
C LEU A 51 13.99 -5.77 14.49
N GLN A 52 13.41 -5.11 15.48
CA GLN A 52 14.16 -4.25 16.38
C GLN A 52 14.91 -5.09 17.43
N THR A 53 15.88 -5.88 17.00
CA THR A 53 16.77 -6.68 17.87
C THR A 53 17.95 -5.84 18.37
N GLY A 54 17.65 -4.81 19.17
CA GLY A 54 18.55 -4.14 20.14
C GLY A 54 19.77 -3.40 19.59
N ASP A 55 20.65 -4.12 18.92
CA ASP A 55 22.03 -3.74 18.56
C ASP A 55 22.44 -4.24 17.16
N VAL A 56 21.55 -4.92 16.41
CA VAL A 56 21.84 -5.48 15.07
C VAL A 56 20.83 -4.96 14.05
N GLU A 57 21.32 -4.13 13.11
CA GLU A 57 20.57 -3.65 11.95
C GLU A 57 20.47 -4.77 10.89
N THR A 58 19.45 -4.73 10.02
CA THR A 58 19.23 -5.76 9.00
C THR A 58 19.40 -5.16 7.61
N ASP A 59 20.34 -5.69 6.82
CA ASP A 59 20.66 -5.24 5.46
C ASP A 59 19.68 -5.71 4.39
N THR A 60 18.95 -6.81 4.63
CA THR A 60 17.95 -7.32 3.68
C THR A 60 16.89 -8.15 4.39
N VAL A 61 15.62 -7.90 4.07
CA VAL A 61 14.47 -8.71 4.53
C VAL A 61 13.90 -9.49 3.34
N VAL A 62 13.86 -10.81 3.44
CA VAL A 62 13.23 -11.66 2.41
C VAL A 62 11.97 -12.29 2.99
N LEU A 63 10.83 -11.90 2.43
CA LEU A 63 9.50 -12.41 2.72
C LEU A 63 9.15 -13.46 1.65
N GLU A 64 8.94 -14.71 2.03
CA GLU A 64 8.50 -15.77 1.12
C GLU A 64 7.17 -16.37 1.60
N ALA A 65 6.19 -16.42 0.71
CA ALA A 65 4.91 -17.09 0.91
C ALA A 65 4.77 -18.23 -0.10
N ALA A 66 4.84 -19.48 0.36
CA ALA A 66 4.57 -20.66 -0.45
C ALA A 66 3.12 -21.12 -0.22
N VAL A 67 2.25 -20.84 -1.18
CA VAL A 67 0.82 -21.17 -1.13
C VAL A 67 0.60 -22.64 -1.52
N ASP A 68 -0.10 -23.39 -0.69
CA ASP A 68 -0.48 -24.80 -0.90
C ASP A 68 -1.86 -24.89 -1.63
N GLU A 69 -2.25 -26.07 -2.15
CA GLU A 69 -3.44 -26.23 -3.02
C GLU A 69 -4.80 -25.94 -2.33
N ASP A 70 -4.83 -26.04 -1.00
CA ASP A 70 -5.98 -25.79 -0.14
C ASP A 70 -6.12 -24.31 0.27
N GLY A 71 -5.14 -23.47 -0.06
CA GLY A 71 -5.14 -22.03 0.19
C GLY A 71 -4.42 -21.62 1.48
N ASP A 72 -3.90 -22.57 2.24
CA ASP A 72 -2.94 -22.29 3.31
C ASP A 72 -1.62 -21.81 2.69
N ALA A 73 -0.81 -21.07 3.44
CA ALA A 73 0.50 -20.63 2.98
C ALA A 73 1.58 -20.75 4.04
N ARG A 74 2.71 -21.32 3.65
CA ARG A 74 3.92 -21.39 4.47
C ARG A 74 4.72 -20.13 4.28
N TRP A 75 4.82 -19.36 5.36
CA TRP A 75 5.57 -18.12 5.40
C TRP A 75 6.96 -18.35 5.96
N SER A 76 7.95 -17.76 5.30
CA SER A 76 9.34 -17.64 5.75
C SER A 76 9.73 -16.17 5.69
N ILE A 77 10.31 -15.65 6.77
CA ILE A 77 10.85 -14.30 6.85
C ILE A 77 12.31 -14.42 7.27
N GLU A 78 13.21 -14.08 6.35
CA GLU A 78 14.65 -14.03 6.60
C GLU A 78 15.11 -12.59 6.81
N TYR A 79 15.67 -12.31 7.98
CA TYR A 79 16.41 -11.10 8.27
C TYR A 79 17.90 -11.42 8.06
N ARG A 80 18.51 -10.78 7.06
CA ARG A 80 19.92 -10.98 6.68
C ARG A 80 20.75 -9.78 7.12
N VAL A 81 21.84 -10.07 7.82
CA VAL A 81 22.76 -9.10 8.40
C VAL A 81 24.13 -9.33 7.78
N ALA A 82 24.75 -8.31 7.19
CA ALA A 82 26.12 -8.39 6.69
C ALA A 82 27.10 -8.54 7.87
N LEU A 83 28.05 -9.46 7.76
CA LEU A 83 29.11 -9.69 8.75
C LEU A 83 30.45 -9.18 8.21
N ASP A 84 30.46 -7.92 7.77
CA ASP A 84 31.61 -7.27 7.15
C ASP A 84 32.64 -6.75 8.17
N ASP A 85 32.23 -6.57 9.43
CA ASP A 85 33.10 -6.19 10.53
C ASP A 85 32.99 -7.11 11.78
N GLN A 86 34.01 -7.06 12.63
CA GLN A 86 34.12 -7.94 13.81
C GLN A 86 33.08 -7.63 14.91
N ASN A 87 32.69 -6.36 15.09
CA ASN A 87 31.69 -5.97 16.08
C ASN A 87 30.30 -6.49 15.67
N THR A 88 29.92 -6.34 14.40
CA THR A 88 28.66 -6.88 13.88
C THR A 88 28.64 -8.41 13.90
N THR A 89 29.78 -9.06 13.60
CA THR A 89 29.96 -10.51 13.76
C THR A 89 29.74 -10.97 15.20
N GLU A 90 30.41 -10.36 16.18
CA GLU A 90 30.30 -10.71 17.60
C GLU A 90 28.89 -10.43 18.15
N ALA A 91 28.23 -9.35 17.69
CA ALA A 91 26.84 -9.04 18.02
C ALA A 91 25.87 -10.11 17.47
N PHE A 92 26.03 -10.52 16.20
CA PHE A 92 25.20 -11.57 15.61
C PHE A 92 25.42 -12.94 16.28
N GLU A 93 26.67 -13.33 16.59
CA GLU A 93 26.96 -14.58 17.33
C GLU A 93 26.33 -14.58 18.74
N SER A 94 26.24 -13.42 19.38
CA SER A 94 25.55 -13.24 20.66
C SER A 94 24.03 -13.38 20.50
N LEU A 95 23.45 -12.76 19.46
CA LEU A 95 22.02 -12.87 19.13
C LEU A 95 21.63 -14.32 18.80
N GLN A 96 22.43 -15.02 17.99
CA GLN A 96 22.22 -16.44 17.68
C GLN A 96 22.17 -17.28 18.97
N GLN A 97 23.16 -17.11 19.86
CA GLN A 97 23.19 -17.84 21.14
C GLN A 97 22.01 -17.49 22.06
N ASP A 98 21.48 -16.28 21.99
CA ASP A 98 20.31 -15.89 22.79
C ASP A 98 19.02 -16.50 22.22
N ILE A 99 18.84 -16.49 20.89
CA ILE A 99 17.73 -17.18 20.20
C ILE A 99 17.77 -18.70 20.46
N GLU A 100 18.95 -19.32 20.45
CA GLU A 100 19.13 -20.75 20.77
C GLU A 100 18.79 -21.09 22.24
N ARG A 101 19.01 -20.16 23.18
CA ARG A 101 18.72 -20.36 24.61
C ARG A 101 17.28 -20.03 24.99
N ASN A 102 16.70 -19.02 24.34
CA ASN A 102 15.41 -18.42 24.68
C ASN A 102 14.38 -18.58 23.54
N THR A 103 14.51 -19.64 22.72
CA THR A 103 13.72 -19.87 21.49
C THR A 103 12.21 -19.78 21.70
N SER A 104 11.70 -20.21 22.86
CA SER A 104 10.28 -20.12 23.21
C SER A 104 9.74 -18.70 23.22
N ASP A 105 10.57 -17.76 23.64
CA ASP A 105 10.18 -16.39 23.96
C ASP A 105 10.23 -15.54 22.68
N TYR A 106 11.28 -15.71 21.87
CA TYR A 106 11.34 -15.16 20.50
C TYR A 106 10.17 -15.65 19.65
N ARG A 107 9.92 -16.98 19.63
CA ARG A 107 8.77 -17.56 18.93
C ARG A 107 7.44 -16.99 19.43
N GLY A 108 7.24 -16.91 20.76
CA GLY A 108 5.99 -16.42 21.34
C GLY A 108 5.73 -14.94 21.04
N GLN A 109 6.76 -14.11 21.07
CA GLN A 109 6.68 -12.71 20.66
C GLN A 109 6.35 -12.56 19.17
N PHE A 110 7.00 -13.32 18.30
CA PHE A 110 6.73 -13.30 16.87
C PHE A 110 5.32 -13.79 16.55
N ALA A 111 4.89 -14.91 17.15
CA ALA A 111 3.53 -15.43 17.04
C ALA A 111 2.47 -14.36 17.40
N SER A 112 2.63 -13.71 18.56
CA SER A 112 1.70 -12.65 19.02
C SER A 112 1.60 -11.46 18.04
N ARG A 113 2.70 -11.13 17.36
CA ARG A 113 2.71 -10.08 16.31
C ARG A 113 1.98 -10.57 15.07
N MET A 114 2.30 -11.77 14.58
CA MET A 114 1.65 -12.32 13.39
C MET A 114 0.16 -12.59 13.60
N GLU A 115 -0.26 -13.07 14.76
CA GLU A 115 -1.68 -13.20 15.15
C GLU A 115 -2.42 -11.85 15.02
N SER A 116 -1.75 -10.73 15.32
CA SER A 116 -2.32 -9.38 15.17
C SER A 116 -2.46 -8.97 13.69
N THR A 117 -1.46 -9.27 12.87
CA THR A 117 -1.49 -9.03 11.40
C THR A 117 -2.57 -9.90 10.73
N VAL A 118 -2.64 -11.18 11.07
CA VAL A 118 -3.64 -12.12 10.55
C VAL A 118 -5.05 -11.72 10.98
N ALA A 119 -5.27 -11.30 12.22
CA ALA A 119 -6.58 -10.79 12.66
C ALA A 119 -7.03 -9.52 11.92
N ALA A 120 -6.09 -8.66 11.50
CA ALA A 120 -6.40 -7.51 10.65
C ALA A 120 -6.84 -7.95 9.25
N ALA A 121 -6.15 -8.93 8.65
CA ALA A 121 -6.47 -9.52 7.36
C ALA A 121 -7.81 -10.30 7.37
N GLU A 122 -8.09 -11.09 8.42
CA GLU A 122 -9.38 -11.76 8.63
C GLU A 122 -10.53 -10.73 8.62
N ASN A 123 -10.40 -9.65 9.37
CA ASN A 123 -11.43 -8.60 9.44
C ASN A 123 -11.56 -7.79 8.13
N ALA A 124 -10.49 -7.65 7.36
CA ALA A 124 -10.52 -6.97 6.06
C ALA A 124 -11.12 -7.83 4.93
N THR A 125 -10.84 -9.13 4.94
CA THR A 125 -11.24 -10.09 3.88
C THR A 125 -12.55 -10.82 4.19
N GLY A 126 -12.92 -10.92 5.47
CA GLY A 126 -14.08 -11.69 5.95
C GLY A 126 -13.86 -13.21 5.99
N ARG A 127 -12.61 -13.69 5.90
CA ARG A 127 -12.23 -15.10 5.96
C ARG A 127 -11.65 -15.42 7.34
N GLU A 128 -12.10 -16.51 7.97
CA GLU A 128 -11.50 -17.03 9.20
C GLU A 128 -10.05 -17.48 8.89
N MET A 129 -9.06 -16.94 9.60
CA MET A 129 -7.64 -17.22 9.40
C MET A 129 -6.94 -17.60 10.71
N ALA A 130 -5.81 -18.30 10.63
CA ALA A 130 -5.00 -18.63 11.81
C ALA A 130 -3.50 -18.63 11.53
N VAL A 131 -2.72 -18.48 12.60
CA VAL A 131 -1.25 -18.65 12.61
C VAL A 131 -0.94 -19.97 13.31
N GLU A 132 -0.26 -20.88 12.62
CA GLU A 132 0.16 -22.17 13.15
C GLU A 132 1.68 -22.41 12.99
N ASN A 133 2.18 -23.43 13.69
CA ASN A 133 3.54 -23.99 13.54
C ASN A 133 4.70 -22.98 13.53
N VAL A 134 4.60 -21.91 14.33
CA VAL A 134 5.63 -20.87 14.38
C VAL A 134 7.01 -21.43 14.78
N THR A 135 8.04 -21.06 14.04
CA THR A 135 9.45 -21.40 14.26
C THR A 135 10.33 -20.16 14.24
N VAL A 136 11.50 -20.27 14.86
CA VAL A 136 12.59 -19.29 14.76
C VAL A 136 13.91 -20.03 14.81
N GLU A 137 14.83 -19.67 13.93
CA GLU A 137 16.21 -20.14 13.92
C GLU A 137 17.16 -19.02 13.50
N ALA A 138 18.40 -19.10 13.99
CA ALA A 138 19.46 -18.16 13.65
C ALA A 138 20.71 -18.95 13.25
N GLN A 139 21.34 -18.58 12.15
CA GLN A 139 22.51 -19.25 11.61
C GLN A 139 23.35 -18.28 10.75
N THR A 140 24.65 -18.53 10.64
CA THR A 140 25.47 -17.87 9.62
C THR A 140 25.29 -18.56 8.26
N SER A 141 25.49 -17.80 7.17
CA SER A 141 25.40 -18.28 5.79
C SER A 141 26.32 -19.50 5.57
N PRO A 142 25.78 -20.71 5.28
CA PRO A 142 26.59 -21.93 5.28
C PRO A 142 27.69 -21.99 4.19
N LEU A 143 27.59 -21.14 3.17
CA LEU A 143 28.46 -21.17 2.00
C LEU A 143 29.62 -20.16 2.07
N SER A 144 29.39 -18.98 2.64
CA SER A 144 30.40 -17.91 2.71
C SER A 144 30.67 -17.39 4.13
N GLY A 145 29.73 -17.54 5.06
CA GLY A 145 29.81 -16.92 6.39
C GLY A 145 29.68 -15.39 6.39
N GLU A 146 29.49 -14.75 5.23
CA GLU A 146 29.43 -13.28 5.07
C GLU A 146 28.13 -12.66 5.61
N TYR A 147 27.12 -13.49 5.90
CA TYR A 147 25.82 -13.04 6.40
C TYR A 147 25.39 -13.84 7.63
N GLY A 148 24.86 -13.15 8.62
CA GLY A 148 23.99 -13.71 9.65
C GLY A 148 22.56 -13.76 9.12
N ILE A 149 21.84 -14.85 9.37
CA ILE A 149 20.45 -15.04 8.93
C ILE A 149 19.61 -15.44 10.13
N VAL A 150 18.62 -14.63 10.48
CA VAL A 150 17.54 -15.02 11.40
C VAL A 150 16.31 -15.33 10.56
N ARG A 151 15.83 -16.57 10.60
CA ARG A 151 14.66 -17.02 9.86
C ARG A 151 13.51 -17.33 10.81
N TYR A 152 12.39 -16.66 10.61
CA TYR A 152 11.11 -17.00 11.22
C TYR A 152 10.25 -17.75 10.21
N GLY A 153 9.57 -18.80 10.65
CA GLY A 153 8.61 -19.54 9.84
C GLY A 153 7.25 -19.64 10.54
N PHE A 154 6.17 -19.71 9.78
CA PHE A 154 4.84 -20.08 10.28
C PHE A 154 3.95 -20.55 9.13
N ASP A 155 2.89 -21.30 9.45
CA ASP A 155 1.82 -21.61 8.48
C ASP A 155 0.67 -20.60 8.70
N TRP A 156 0.23 -19.93 7.65
CA TRP A 156 -0.93 -19.03 7.62
C TRP A 156 -2.12 -19.79 7.02
N VAL A 157 -3.06 -20.17 7.87
CA VAL A 157 -4.28 -20.90 7.48
C VAL A 157 -5.25 -19.98 6.74
N ALA A 158 -5.81 -20.46 5.64
CA ALA A 158 -6.71 -19.74 4.74
C ALA A 158 -6.14 -18.41 4.20
N PHE A 159 -4.83 -18.35 3.96
CA PHE A 159 -4.15 -17.17 3.38
C PHE A 159 -4.71 -16.78 2.00
N ALA A 160 -4.96 -17.76 1.12
CA ALA A 160 -5.51 -17.57 -0.22
C ALA A 160 -6.97 -18.08 -0.30
N GLU A 161 -7.78 -17.45 -1.14
CA GLU A 161 -9.13 -17.92 -1.46
C GLU A 161 -9.06 -18.99 -2.55
N VAL A 162 -9.68 -20.15 -2.32
CA VAL A 162 -9.76 -21.24 -3.30
C VAL A 162 -11.20 -21.46 -3.75
N SER A 163 -11.48 -21.25 -5.04
CA SER A 163 -12.80 -21.48 -5.65
C SER A 163 -12.66 -22.09 -7.04
N ASP A 164 -13.47 -23.12 -7.35
CA ASP A 164 -13.46 -23.83 -8.64
C ASP A 164 -12.07 -24.34 -9.09
N GLY A 165 -11.17 -24.59 -8.12
CA GLY A 165 -9.77 -24.98 -8.35
C GLY A 165 -8.85 -23.81 -8.73
N GLN A 166 -9.33 -22.58 -8.78
CA GLN A 166 -8.51 -21.37 -8.84
C GLN A 166 -8.11 -20.94 -7.44
N ILE A 167 -6.85 -20.53 -7.29
CA ILE A 167 -6.28 -20.00 -6.04
C ILE A 167 -6.04 -18.49 -6.25
N ALA A 168 -6.53 -17.66 -5.35
CA ALA A 168 -6.35 -16.21 -5.34
C ALA A 168 -5.68 -15.78 -4.02
N ALA A 169 -4.43 -15.33 -4.10
CA ALA A 169 -3.58 -15.00 -2.97
C ALA A 169 -3.17 -13.52 -2.96
N GLY A 170 -2.81 -13.00 -1.78
CA GLY A 170 -2.19 -11.68 -1.59
C GLY A 170 -3.13 -10.56 -1.13
N ASP A 171 -4.44 -10.72 -1.22
CA ASP A 171 -5.44 -9.75 -0.73
C ASP A 171 -5.31 -9.48 0.79
N ALA A 172 -4.86 -10.48 1.54
CA ALA A 172 -4.50 -10.38 2.97
C ALA A 172 -3.30 -9.44 3.25
N LEU A 173 -2.54 -9.06 2.23
CA LEU A 173 -1.37 -8.18 2.31
C LEU A 173 -1.67 -6.75 1.81
N ALA A 174 -2.94 -6.38 1.66
CA ALA A 174 -3.32 -5.02 1.28
C ALA A 174 -2.81 -3.96 2.28
N GLY A 175 -2.20 -2.90 1.75
CA GLY A 175 -1.52 -1.87 2.54
C GLY A 175 -0.15 -2.28 3.08
N LEU A 176 0.37 -3.46 2.77
CA LEU A 176 1.75 -3.81 3.13
C LEU A 176 2.73 -2.87 2.42
N PHE A 177 3.66 -2.31 3.20
CA PHE A 177 4.81 -1.58 2.72
C PHE A 177 6.04 -2.48 2.70
N LEU A 178 6.73 -2.53 1.57
CA LEU A 178 8.09 -3.04 1.43
C LEU A 178 9.03 -1.84 1.43
N ASP A 179 10.02 -1.81 2.32
CA ASP A 179 11.10 -0.82 2.26
C ASP A 179 12.12 -1.14 1.15
N ALA A 180 13.17 -0.33 1.00
CA ALA A 180 14.14 -0.47 -0.09
C ALA A 180 14.93 -1.78 -0.06
N ASP A 181 15.00 -2.43 1.10
CA ASP A 181 15.81 -3.60 1.40
C ASP A 181 14.93 -4.85 1.63
N THR A 182 13.61 -4.71 1.43
CA THR A 182 12.63 -5.79 1.55
C THR A 182 12.20 -6.32 0.17
N GLU A 183 12.17 -7.64 0.06
CA GLU A 183 11.64 -8.38 -1.08
C GLU A 183 10.51 -9.32 -0.66
N LEU A 184 9.41 -9.34 -1.42
CA LEU A 184 8.29 -10.27 -1.26
C LEU A 184 8.23 -11.23 -2.46
N THR A 185 8.34 -12.54 -2.20
CA THR A 185 8.10 -13.59 -3.18
C THR A 185 6.85 -14.39 -2.80
N ILE A 186 5.88 -14.48 -3.71
CA ILE A 186 4.74 -15.39 -3.59
C ILE A 186 4.92 -16.53 -4.60
N SER A 187 4.85 -17.77 -4.11
CA SER A 187 4.93 -19.00 -4.92
C SER A 187 3.71 -19.88 -4.72
N TRP A 188 3.46 -20.77 -5.68
CA TRP A 188 2.26 -21.61 -5.75
C TRP A 188 2.60 -23.02 -6.28
N PRO A 189 1.68 -24.00 -6.20
CA PRO A 189 2.00 -25.39 -6.52
C PRO A 189 2.34 -25.61 -8.00
N GLU A 190 3.15 -26.64 -8.27
CA GLU A 190 3.42 -27.10 -9.64
C GLU A 190 2.11 -27.44 -10.37
N GLY A 191 2.10 -27.28 -11.70
CA GLY A 191 0.93 -27.56 -12.51
C GLY A 191 -0.17 -26.49 -12.47
N TYR A 192 0.03 -25.38 -11.74
CA TYR A 192 -0.78 -24.17 -11.88
C TYR A 192 -0.08 -23.14 -12.79
N VAL A 193 -0.89 -22.32 -13.47
CA VAL A 193 -0.44 -21.19 -14.30
C VAL A 193 -1.08 -19.89 -13.84
N THR A 194 -0.36 -18.79 -13.98
CA THR A 194 -0.88 -17.45 -13.72
C THR A 194 -2.06 -17.11 -14.63
N ASN A 195 -3.01 -16.37 -14.07
CA ASN A 195 -4.17 -15.83 -14.78
C ASN A 195 -4.27 -14.31 -14.58
N VAL A 196 -3.91 -13.82 -13.38
CA VAL A 196 -3.72 -12.39 -13.07
C VAL A 196 -2.59 -12.26 -12.06
N VAL A 197 -1.72 -11.25 -12.24
CA VAL A 197 -0.75 -10.78 -11.24
C VAL A 197 -0.82 -9.26 -11.22
N GLU A 198 -1.16 -8.66 -10.08
CA GLU A 198 -1.28 -7.21 -9.90
C GLU A 198 -0.66 -6.82 -8.53
N PRO A 199 0.21 -5.80 -8.44
CA PRO A 199 0.82 -5.04 -9.54
C PRO A 199 1.80 -5.90 -10.34
N GLU A 200 2.27 -5.38 -11.47
CA GLU A 200 3.29 -6.06 -12.29
C GLU A 200 4.53 -6.42 -11.43
N PRO A 201 4.98 -7.68 -11.44
CA PRO A 201 6.09 -8.14 -10.60
C PRO A 201 7.44 -7.73 -11.16
N ASP A 202 8.40 -7.52 -10.27
CA ASP A 202 9.77 -7.15 -10.65
C ASP A 202 10.56 -8.35 -11.18
N ARG A 203 10.20 -9.57 -10.73
CA ARG A 203 10.68 -10.84 -11.29
C ARG A 203 9.58 -11.90 -11.33
N GLU A 204 9.58 -12.70 -12.41
CA GLU A 204 8.73 -13.89 -12.56
C GLU A 204 9.60 -15.16 -12.60
N GLY A 205 9.18 -16.18 -11.85
CA GLY A 205 9.72 -17.55 -11.90
C GLY A 205 8.75 -18.52 -12.56
N GLU A 206 9.06 -19.82 -12.56
CA GLU A 206 8.19 -20.85 -13.15
C GLU A 206 6.85 -20.97 -12.41
N ASN A 207 6.90 -20.88 -11.06
CA ASN A 207 5.77 -20.99 -10.15
C ASN A 207 5.81 -19.94 -9.03
N SER A 208 6.39 -18.76 -9.32
CA SER A 208 6.52 -17.67 -8.36
C SER A 208 6.53 -16.29 -9.02
N VAL A 209 6.17 -15.27 -8.25
CA VAL A 209 6.38 -13.86 -8.58
C VAL A 209 7.03 -13.14 -7.40
N THR A 210 7.84 -12.13 -7.71
CA THR A 210 8.61 -11.37 -6.72
C THR A 210 8.41 -9.87 -6.94
N TRP A 211 8.23 -9.13 -5.86
CA TRP A 211 8.30 -7.67 -5.83
C TRP A 211 9.39 -7.21 -4.87
N THR A 212 10.18 -6.23 -5.29
CA THR A 212 11.21 -5.57 -4.48
C THR A 212 10.74 -4.16 -4.14
N GLY A 213 10.99 -3.68 -2.93
CA GLY A 213 10.66 -2.31 -2.56
C GLY A 213 11.65 -1.25 -3.08
N PRO A 214 11.48 0.03 -2.71
CA PRO A 214 10.46 0.54 -1.79
C PRO A 214 9.10 0.70 -2.49
N ARG A 215 8.05 0.07 -1.97
CA ARG A 215 6.67 0.17 -2.51
C ARG A 215 5.60 -0.16 -1.47
N GLU A 216 4.45 0.49 -1.60
CA GLU A 216 3.23 0.18 -0.83
C GLU A 216 2.24 -0.55 -1.76
N PHE A 217 1.57 -1.59 -1.25
CA PHE A 217 0.51 -2.27 -2.01
C PHE A 217 -0.85 -1.61 -1.78
N ASP A 218 -1.51 -1.19 -2.86
CA ASP A 218 -2.85 -0.62 -2.82
C ASP A 218 -3.93 -1.60 -2.30
N VAL A 219 -5.14 -1.10 -2.09
CA VAL A 219 -6.31 -1.92 -1.72
C VAL A 219 -6.54 -3.03 -2.76
N GLY A 220 -6.48 -4.29 -2.30
CA GLY A 220 -6.65 -5.46 -3.15
C GLY A 220 -5.41 -5.84 -3.97
N GLN A 221 -4.24 -5.27 -3.63
CA GLN A 221 -2.92 -5.71 -4.07
C GLN A 221 -2.12 -6.21 -2.85
N PRO A 222 -1.07 -7.02 -3.02
CA PRO A 222 -0.76 -7.80 -4.22
C PRO A 222 -1.88 -8.80 -4.50
N ARG A 223 -2.01 -9.24 -5.75
CA ARG A 223 -3.06 -10.15 -6.18
C ARG A 223 -2.51 -11.14 -7.18
N VAL A 224 -2.33 -12.37 -6.74
CA VAL A 224 -1.85 -13.49 -7.54
C VAL A 224 -2.99 -14.47 -7.72
N VAL A 225 -3.50 -14.59 -8.94
CA VAL A 225 -4.57 -15.52 -9.29
C VAL A 225 -4.03 -16.58 -10.22
N VAL A 226 -4.01 -17.82 -9.76
CA VAL A 226 -3.51 -18.99 -10.50
C VAL A 226 -4.60 -20.03 -10.70
N ARG A 227 -4.43 -20.89 -11.71
CA ARG A 227 -5.39 -21.95 -12.06
C ARG A 227 -4.69 -23.20 -12.60
N PRO A 228 -5.29 -24.39 -12.54
CA PRO A 228 -4.65 -25.62 -13.00
C PRO A 228 -4.41 -25.60 -14.51
N ALA A 229 -3.20 -26.00 -14.91
CA ALA A 229 -2.81 -26.14 -16.30
C ALA A 229 -3.67 -27.21 -16.98
N GLY A 230 -4.30 -26.85 -18.10
CA GLY A 230 -5.18 -27.75 -18.86
C GLY A 230 -6.64 -27.78 -18.40
N GLY A 231 -7.06 -26.92 -17.46
CA GLY A 231 -8.47 -26.70 -17.16
C GLY A 231 -9.29 -26.36 -18.43
N THR A 232 -10.45 -27.01 -18.61
CA THR A 232 -11.31 -26.75 -19.78
C THR A 232 -11.91 -25.34 -19.66
N PRO A 233 -11.79 -24.45 -20.67
CA PRO A 233 -12.35 -23.11 -20.59
C PRO A 233 -13.87 -23.18 -20.38
N PRO A 234 -14.48 -22.23 -19.63
CA PRO A 234 -15.89 -22.29 -19.28
C PRO A 234 -16.75 -22.38 -20.54
N LEU A 235 -17.64 -23.38 -20.57
CA LEU A 235 -18.41 -23.77 -21.77
C LEU A 235 -19.22 -22.62 -22.41
N GLY A 236 -19.50 -21.55 -21.66
CA GLY A 236 -20.09 -20.31 -22.18
C GLY A 236 -19.32 -19.68 -23.34
N ALA A 237 -17.98 -19.74 -23.35
CA ALA A 237 -17.17 -19.26 -24.47
C ALA A 237 -17.40 -20.10 -25.75
N ILE A 238 -17.53 -21.42 -25.60
CA ILE A 238 -17.80 -22.33 -26.72
C ILE A 238 -19.22 -22.10 -27.27
N VAL A 239 -20.22 -21.94 -26.39
CA VAL A 239 -21.60 -21.61 -26.79
C VAL A 239 -21.67 -20.27 -27.52
N GLY A 240 -20.95 -19.25 -27.05
CA GLY A 240 -20.86 -17.94 -27.71
C GLY A 240 -20.31 -18.04 -29.14
N ILE A 241 -19.21 -18.77 -29.33
CA ILE A 241 -18.59 -19.00 -30.65
C ILE A 241 -19.53 -19.78 -31.59
N VAL A 242 -20.20 -20.83 -31.09
CA VAL A 242 -21.16 -21.62 -31.88
C VAL A 242 -22.37 -20.79 -32.31
N LEU A 243 -22.91 -19.94 -31.43
CA LEU A 243 -24.01 -19.03 -31.75
C LEU A 243 -23.60 -17.96 -32.76
N PHE A 244 -22.40 -17.38 -32.64
CA PHE A 244 -21.86 -16.43 -33.63
C PHE A 244 -21.64 -17.08 -34.99
N ALA A 245 -21.07 -18.29 -35.04
CA ALA A 245 -20.89 -19.04 -36.27
C ALA A 245 -22.24 -19.37 -36.95
N ALA A 246 -23.23 -19.82 -36.17
CA ALA A 246 -24.59 -20.08 -36.67
C ALA A 246 -25.26 -18.80 -37.22
N ALA A 247 -25.12 -17.67 -36.53
CA ALA A 247 -25.65 -16.37 -37.00
C ALA A 247 -24.99 -15.93 -38.32
N GLY A 248 -23.67 -16.08 -38.44
CA GLY A 248 -22.92 -15.78 -39.67
C GLY A 248 -23.36 -16.65 -40.86
N ILE A 249 -23.58 -17.95 -40.63
CA ILE A 249 -24.08 -18.89 -41.65
C ILE A 249 -25.49 -18.49 -42.11
N VAL A 250 -26.41 -18.19 -41.19
CA VAL A 250 -27.78 -17.75 -41.51
C VAL A 250 -27.78 -16.44 -42.30
N TRP A 251 -26.94 -15.48 -41.92
CA TRP A 251 -26.80 -14.21 -42.64
C TRP A 251 -26.28 -14.41 -44.07
N TYR A 252 -25.27 -15.27 -44.26
CA TYR A 252 -24.70 -15.60 -45.56
C TYR A 252 -25.76 -16.22 -46.50
N TYR A 253 -26.54 -17.20 -46.03
CA TYR A 253 -27.61 -17.79 -46.83
C TYR A 253 -28.73 -16.80 -47.18
N ARG A 254 -29.13 -15.91 -46.26
CA ARG A 254 -30.11 -14.85 -46.55
C ARG A 254 -29.61 -13.87 -47.61
N ARG A 255 -28.33 -13.50 -47.57
CA ARG A 255 -27.71 -12.63 -48.60
C ARG A 255 -27.70 -13.30 -49.98
N GLN A 256 -27.47 -14.61 -50.05
CA GLN A 256 -27.46 -15.36 -51.31
C GLN A 256 -28.87 -15.53 -51.93
N GLN A 257 -29.91 -15.64 -51.11
CA GLN A 257 -31.30 -15.64 -51.60
C GLN A 257 -31.75 -14.27 -52.13
N ALA A 258 -31.34 -13.18 -51.47
CA ALA A 258 -31.62 -11.82 -51.93
C ALA A 258 -30.98 -11.46 -53.29
N ALA A 259 -29.87 -12.12 -53.66
CA ALA A 259 -29.26 -11.99 -54.98
C ALA A 259 -30.14 -12.65 -56.07
N ARG A 260 -30.52 -13.92 -55.87
CA ARG A 260 -31.36 -14.68 -56.83
C ARG A 260 -32.75 -14.06 -57.04
N ALA A 261 -33.28 -13.36 -56.05
CA ALA A 261 -34.56 -12.64 -56.17
C ALA A 261 -34.48 -11.41 -57.09
N ARG A 262 -33.29 -10.83 -57.30
CA ARG A 262 -33.10 -9.69 -58.22
C ARG A 262 -32.95 -10.14 -59.66
N GLU A 263 -32.19 -11.21 -59.89
CA GLU A 263 -32.02 -11.83 -61.22
C GLU A 263 -33.35 -12.33 -61.82
N ALA A 264 -34.34 -12.67 -60.98
CA ALA A 264 -35.67 -13.06 -61.41
C ALA A 264 -36.59 -11.88 -61.84
N SER A 265 -36.16 -10.62 -61.67
CA SER A 265 -36.99 -9.43 -61.92
C SER A 265 -36.56 -8.58 -63.12
N GLU A 266 -35.42 -8.86 -63.76
CA GLU A 266 -34.91 -8.13 -64.94
C GLU A 266 -35.27 -8.82 -66.28
N GLY A 267 -36.53 -9.26 -66.39
CA GLY A 267 -37.08 -9.96 -67.56
C GLY A 267 -38.20 -9.20 -68.28
N GLY A 268 -38.06 -7.88 -68.52
CA GLY A 268 -39.11 -7.12 -69.20
C GLY A 268 -38.83 -5.62 -69.43
N ALA A 269 -38.28 -5.29 -70.60
CA ALA A 269 -38.25 -3.94 -71.20
C ALA A 269 -39.27 -3.88 -72.39
N PRO A 270 -39.46 -2.78 -73.16
CA PRO A 270 -38.82 -1.44 -73.09
C PRO A 270 -39.75 -0.20 -73.34
N GLY A 271 -39.17 1.01 -73.25
CA GLY A 271 -39.63 2.25 -73.93
C GLY A 271 -40.58 3.17 -73.13
N SER A 272 -40.65 4.49 -73.36
CA SER A 272 -39.90 5.44 -74.22
C SER A 272 -40.19 6.89 -73.77
N GLY A 273 -39.28 7.85 -73.95
CA GLY A 273 -39.55 9.31 -73.75
C GLY A 273 -38.32 10.11 -73.29
N ALA A 274 -38.15 11.36 -73.74
CA ALA A 274 -36.86 12.07 -73.70
C ALA A 274 -36.91 13.58 -73.33
N SER A 275 -35.72 14.13 -73.02
CA SER A 275 -35.34 15.55 -72.83
C SER A 275 -35.83 16.27 -71.55
N GLY A 276 -35.04 17.17 -70.94
CA GLY A 276 -33.72 17.69 -71.32
C GLY A 276 -32.97 18.48 -70.20
N SER A 277 -31.85 19.10 -70.58
CA SER A 277 -30.82 19.83 -69.79
C SER A 277 -31.35 20.98 -68.88
N ASP A 278 -30.62 21.58 -67.92
CA ASP A 278 -29.19 21.98 -67.92
C ASP A 278 -28.49 22.04 -66.53
N ALA A 279 -27.16 22.14 -66.55
CA ALA A 279 -26.22 22.46 -65.45
C ALA A 279 -25.48 23.80 -65.79
N PRO A 280 -24.30 24.20 -65.21
CA PRO A 280 -23.51 23.75 -64.04
C PRO A 280 -23.18 24.92 -63.06
N THR A 281 -22.31 24.88 -62.03
CA THR A 281 -20.82 24.87 -62.07
C THR A 281 -20.19 25.05 -60.65
N ASP A 282 -19.04 24.43 -60.42
CA ASP A 282 -17.86 24.77 -59.56
C ASP A 282 -17.75 24.67 -58.01
N ALA A 283 -16.55 24.20 -57.64
CA ALA A 283 -15.72 24.38 -56.42
C ALA A 283 -16.13 23.69 -55.09
N GLU A 284 -15.25 23.23 -54.17
CA GLU A 284 -13.76 23.01 -54.04
C GLU A 284 -13.54 22.21 -52.70
N ALA A 285 -12.41 21.59 -52.28
CA ALA A 285 -11.09 21.23 -52.85
C ALA A 285 -10.39 20.12 -51.98
N ASP A 286 -9.34 19.48 -52.53
CA ASP A 286 -8.01 19.02 -52.01
C ASP A 286 -7.68 18.68 -50.51
N SER A 287 -6.51 18.10 -50.15
CA SER A 287 -5.58 17.07 -50.73
C SER A 287 -4.38 16.81 -49.77
N ASP A 288 -3.84 15.58 -49.82
CA ASP A 288 -2.46 15.07 -49.61
C ASP A 288 -1.31 15.82 -48.84
N GLY A 289 -0.34 15.05 -48.30
CA GLY A 289 1.09 15.48 -48.22
C GLY A 289 1.91 15.28 -46.93
N THR A 290 3.15 14.77 -47.05
CA THR A 290 4.18 14.63 -45.97
C THR A 290 5.60 14.65 -46.59
N PRO A 291 6.71 15.12 -45.95
CA PRO A 291 7.32 14.45 -44.77
C PRO A 291 8.20 15.28 -43.76
N ALA A 292 8.52 14.65 -42.62
CA ALA A 292 9.82 14.59 -41.89
C ALA A 292 10.71 15.82 -41.48
N ALA A 293 11.24 15.72 -40.24
CA ALA A 293 12.63 15.95 -39.77
C ALA A 293 13.13 17.31 -39.17
N VAL A 294 13.75 17.16 -37.97
CA VAL A 294 14.85 17.89 -37.27
C VAL A 294 14.75 19.37 -36.81
N GLY A 295 15.01 19.59 -35.51
CA GLY A 295 16.07 20.53 -35.07
C GLY A 295 15.78 21.70 -34.10
N GLY A 296 15.86 21.45 -32.78
CA GLY A 296 16.64 22.27 -31.81
C GLY A 296 16.15 23.64 -31.27
N ALA A 297 16.63 23.92 -30.05
CA ALA A 297 16.75 25.22 -29.33
C ALA A 297 15.64 25.70 -28.36
N THR A 298 16.07 25.76 -27.09
CA THR A 298 15.71 26.55 -25.91
C THR A 298 14.92 27.86 -26.09
N ASP A 299 13.93 28.12 -25.21
CA ASP A 299 13.91 29.34 -24.37
C ASP A 299 12.85 29.28 -23.24
N GLU A 300 13.22 29.83 -22.07
CA GLU A 300 12.33 30.38 -21.02
C GLU A 300 12.35 31.92 -21.13
N PRO A 301 11.59 32.70 -20.34
CA PRO A 301 10.24 32.50 -19.78
C PRO A 301 9.29 33.65 -20.20
N GLN A 302 8.03 33.64 -19.77
CA GLN A 302 7.16 34.84 -19.81
C GLN A 302 6.51 35.14 -18.47
N ALA A 303 6.63 36.40 -18.05
CA ALA A 303 6.04 36.95 -16.84
C ALA A 303 5.05 38.08 -17.16
N ALA A 304 3.91 38.07 -16.46
CA ALA A 304 2.98 39.19 -16.22
C ALA A 304 2.12 38.73 -15.01
N ASP A 305 2.30 39.23 -13.79
CA ASP A 305 2.19 40.59 -13.24
C ASP A 305 0.75 40.97 -12.87
N ASP A 306 0.52 41.22 -11.58
CA ASP A 306 -0.42 42.25 -11.11
C ASP A 306 -0.12 42.71 -9.65
N THR A 307 0.84 43.63 -9.53
CA THR A 307 0.89 44.78 -8.59
C THR A 307 0.23 44.70 -7.18
N SER A 308 1.05 44.70 -6.11
CA SER A 308 0.89 45.55 -4.88
C SER A 308 1.93 45.28 -3.76
N GLU A 309 2.75 44.24 -3.86
CA GLU A 309 3.62 43.76 -2.75
C GLU A 309 5.13 43.75 -3.09
N GLU A 310 5.55 44.68 -3.95
CA GLU A 310 6.83 44.70 -4.69
C GLU A 310 8.01 45.31 -3.92
N LEU A 311 8.22 44.93 -2.65
CA LEU A 311 9.41 45.34 -1.87
C LEU A 311 10.05 44.22 -1.03
N LEU A 312 9.54 43.00 -1.14
CA LEU A 312 10.08 41.82 -0.46
C LEU A 312 10.22 40.71 -1.47
N SER A 313 11.31 39.96 -1.36
CA SER A 313 11.59 38.84 -2.24
C SER A 313 10.55 37.72 -2.05
N PRO A 314 10.37 36.81 -3.03
CA PRO A 314 9.53 35.63 -2.84
C PRO A 314 9.93 34.82 -1.59
N GLU A 315 11.23 34.72 -1.34
CA GLU A 315 11.84 33.97 -0.24
C GLU A 315 11.48 34.60 1.11
N GLU A 316 11.69 35.91 1.28
CA GLU A 316 11.29 36.69 2.47
C GLU A 316 9.78 36.58 2.76
N ARG A 317 8.95 36.43 1.73
CA ARG A 317 7.50 36.28 1.87
C ARG A 317 7.11 34.94 2.48
N VAL A 318 7.78 33.86 2.08
CA VAL A 318 7.60 32.52 2.67
C VAL A 318 8.11 32.50 4.11
N MET A 319 9.27 33.11 4.39
CA MET A 319 9.80 33.23 5.75
C MET A 319 8.84 33.96 6.70
N ARG A 320 8.35 35.15 6.35
CA ARG A 320 7.42 35.88 7.24
C ARG A 320 6.06 35.20 7.39
N LEU A 321 5.66 34.37 6.42
CA LEU A 321 4.47 33.53 6.56
C LEU A 321 4.70 32.39 7.55
N LEU A 322 5.89 31.77 7.54
CA LEU A 322 6.31 30.77 8.53
C LEU A 322 6.39 31.36 9.95
N GLU A 323 7.05 32.52 10.13
CA GLU A 323 7.11 33.23 11.42
C GLU A 323 5.70 33.48 11.99
N ARG A 324 4.80 34.03 11.16
CA ARG A 324 3.42 34.36 11.55
C ARG A 324 2.60 33.13 11.96
N ASN A 325 2.97 31.94 11.50
CA ASN A 325 2.33 30.66 11.81
C ASN A 325 3.09 29.84 12.86
N GLY A 326 4.03 30.45 13.60
CA GLY A 326 4.76 29.80 14.69
C GLY A 326 5.91 28.91 14.23
N GLY A 327 6.58 29.30 13.14
CA GLY A 327 7.80 28.67 12.64
C GLY A 327 7.59 27.37 11.85
N ARG A 328 6.35 26.94 11.62
CA ARG A 328 6.04 25.75 10.80
C ARG A 328 4.71 25.86 10.06
N MET A 329 4.66 25.45 8.79
CA MET A 329 3.48 25.53 7.94
C MET A 329 3.49 24.47 6.83
N LYS A 330 2.31 23.96 6.43
CA LYS A 330 2.18 23.07 5.26
C LYS A 330 2.52 23.83 3.97
N GLN A 331 3.32 23.26 3.08
CA GLN A 331 3.68 23.86 1.78
C GLN A 331 2.41 24.21 0.96
N LYS A 332 1.37 23.37 1.02
CA LYS A 332 0.06 23.64 0.39
C LYS A 332 -0.61 24.90 0.95
N ALA A 333 -0.48 25.17 2.25
CA ALA A 333 -1.01 26.39 2.86
C ALA A 333 -0.20 27.63 2.44
N VAL A 334 1.10 27.50 2.11
CA VAL A 334 1.88 28.59 1.49
C VAL A 334 1.37 28.90 0.09
N THR A 335 1.05 27.88 -0.71
CA THR A 335 0.41 28.04 -2.03
C THR A 335 -0.93 28.77 -1.93
N GLU A 336 -1.76 28.42 -0.93
CA GLU A 336 -3.09 28.99 -0.70
C GLU A 336 -3.04 30.42 -0.10
N GLU A 337 -2.14 30.71 0.85
CA GLU A 337 -2.04 32.03 1.50
C GLU A 337 -1.29 33.09 0.67
N LEU A 338 -0.49 32.68 -0.31
CA LEU A 338 0.24 33.59 -1.21
C LEU A 338 -0.37 33.68 -2.62
N ASP A 339 -1.48 32.97 -2.88
CA ASP A 339 -2.11 32.83 -4.21
C ASP A 339 -1.12 32.44 -5.32
N TRP A 340 -0.16 31.57 -5.00
CA TRP A 340 0.90 31.13 -5.93
C TRP A 340 0.52 29.83 -6.64
N SER A 341 1.18 29.55 -7.77
CA SER A 341 1.11 28.22 -8.38
C SER A 341 1.92 27.21 -7.56
N ALA A 342 1.53 25.94 -7.61
CA ALA A 342 2.28 24.87 -6.95
C ALA A 342 3.74 24.81 -7.45
N ALA A 343 3.97 25.04 -8.76
CA ALA A 343 5.30 25.09 -9.35
C ALA A 343 6.15 26.25 -8.78
N ARG A 344 5.59 27.47 -8.71
CA ARG A 344 6.28 28.64 -8.13
C ARG A 344 6.56 28.44 -6.64
N THR A 345 5.62 27.85 -5.90
CA THR A 345 5.81 27.52 -4.48
C THR A 345 6.94 26.50 -4.31
N SER A 346 6.97 25.44 -5.13
CA SER A 346 8.04 24.44 -5.08
C SER A 346 9.41 25.00 -5.47
N GLN A 347 9.48 25.94 -6.41
CA GLN A 347 10.75 26.58 -6.78
C GLN A 347 11.31 27.39 -5.61
N VAL A 348 10.56 28.37 -5.09
CA VAL A 348 11.00 29.22 -3.97
C VAL A 348 11.31 28.41 -2.71
N VAL A 349 10.59 27.31 -2.48
CA VAL A 349 10.88 26.38 -1.37
C VAL A 349 12.12 25.52 -1.63
N SER A 350 12.47 25.22 -2.90
CA SER A 350 13.77 24.59 -3.22
C SER A 350 14.90 25.57 -2.97
N ASP A 351 14.77 26.80 -3.49
CA ASP A 351 15.79 27.84 -3.35
C ASP A 351 16.09 28.12 -1.86
N LEU A 352 15.05 28.31 -1.03
CA LEU A 352 15.17 28.45 0.45
C LEU A 352 15.77 27.23 1.17
N ARG A 353 15.62 26.02 0.63
CA ARG A 353 16.22 24.80 1.19
C ARG A 353 17.68 24.65 0.80
N ASP A 354 18.02 25.01 -0.44
CA ASP A 354 19.38 24.98 -0.96
C ASP A 354 20.26 26.07 -0.29
N GLU A 355 19.65 27.19 0.11
CA GLU A 355 20.26 28.23 0.95
C GLU A 355 20.25 27.90 2.46
N GLY A 356 19.51 26.87 2.89
CA GLY A 356 19.45 26.38 4.27
C GLY A 356 18.55 27.18 5.22
N GLU A 357 17.77 28.14 4.72
CA GLU A 357 16.89 28.99 5.55
C GLU A 357 15.60 28.28 6.00
N VAL A 358 15.20 27.21 5.31
CA VAL A 358 13.99 26.42 5.62
C VAL A 358 14.27 24.93 5.45
N GLU A 359 13.80 24.11 6.38
CA GLU A 359 13.75 22.66 6.24
C GLU A 359 12.36 22.19 5.82
N SER A 360 12.27 21.15 4.99
CA SER A 360 11.00 20.48 4.70
C SER A 360 11.01 19.02 5.14
N PHE A 361 9.96 18.64 5.85
CA PHE A 361 9.70 17.26 6.27
C PHE A 361 8.30 16.85 5.83
N ARG A 362 8.10 15.56 5.56
CA ARG A 362 6.81 15.03 5.13
C ARG A 362 5.97 14.63 6.35
N LEU A 363 4.77 15.17 6.45
CA LEU A 363 3.79 14.79 7.48
C LEU A 363 2.60 14.10 6.81
N GLY A 364 2.67 12.77 6.74
CA GLY A 364 1.70 11.94 6.01
C GLY A 364 1.76 12.20 4.50
N ARG A 365 0.70 12.81 3.96
CA ARG A 365 0.56 13.11 2.51
C ARG A 365 0.93 14.54 2.13
N GLU A 366 1.38 15.36 3.07
CA GLU A 366 1.67 16.79 2.84
C GLU A 366 3.08 17.16 3.33
N ASN A 367 3.76 18.03 2.58
CA ASN A 367 5.04 18.58 3.02
C ASN A 367 4.79 19.71 4.03
N VAL A 368 5.55 19.72 5.12
CA VAL A 368 5.58 20.76 6.13
C VAL A 368 6.95 21.42 6.10
N LEU A 369 6.95 22.75 6.07
CA LEU A 369 8.13 23.59 6.14
C LEU A 369 8.31 24.04 7.59
N LYS A 370 9.56 24.12 8.06
CA LYS A 370 9.95 24.74 9.33
C LYS A 370 11.27 25.51 9.17
N PHE A 371 11.58 26.40 10.10
CA PHE A 371 12.95 26.91 10.21
C PHE A 371 13.91 25.78 10.65
N PRO A 372 15.20 25.83 10.25
CA PRO A 372 16.23 25.00 10.87
C PRO A 372 16.26 25.26 12.38
N ASP A 373 16.53 24.23 13.17
CA ASP A 373 16.69 24.38 14.62
C ASP A 373 18.13 24.86 14.90
N ASP A 374 18.30 25.99 15.59
CA ASP A 374 19.61 26.55 15.97
C ASP A 374 20.33 25.66 17.02
N GLU A 375 20.89 24.53 16.62
CA GLU A 375 21.80 23.73 17.45
C GLU A 375 23.22 24.34 17.52
N ASP A 376 23.32 25.60 17.97
CA ASP A 376 24.61 26.27 18.23
C ASP A 376 24.57 27.26 19.43
N ASP A 377 23.69 27.03 20.42
CA ASP A 377 23.81 27.65 21.75
C ASP A 377 24.26 26.60 22.79
N PRO A 378 25.59 26.40 22.98
CA PRO A 378 26.10 25.44 23.95
C PRO A 378 25.67 25.83 25.37
N PRO A 379 25.16 24.88 26.19
CA PRO A 379 24.54 25.20 27.46
C PRO A 379 25.52 25.98 28.36
N PRO A 380 25.10 27.10 28.99
CA PRO A 380 25.99 27.96 29.74
C PRO A 380 26.61 27.18 30.89
N SER A 381 27.94 26.97 30.81
CA SER A 381 28.71 26.24 31.81
C SER A 381 28.61 26.90 33.19
N GLY A 382 27.73 26.35 34.03
CA GLY A 382 27.53 26.81 35.40
C GLY A 382 28.80 26.65 36.23
N ARG A 383 29.27 27.77 36.80
CA ARG A 383 30.29 27.83 37.86
C ARG A 383 29.65 28.06 39.22
#